data_AF-A0A951V651-F1
#
_entry.id   AF-A0A951V651-F1
#
_cell.length_a   1.000
_cell.length_b   1.000
_cell.length_c   1.000
_cell.angle_alpha   90.00
_cell.angle_beta   90.00
_cell.angle_gamma   90.00
#
_symmetry.space_group_name_H-M   'P 1'
#
loop_
_entity.id
_entity.type
_entity.pdbx_description
1 polymer ?
#
loop_
_entity_poly.entity_id
_entity_poly.type
_entity_poly.pdbx_seq_one_letter_code
_entity_poly.pdbx_strand_id
1 'polypeptide(L)' 'DLDFVIPEYRDMKPGHFLFGKNAGYFKSKGVKRIVSPAKNKKHAAYLKHMGFVKGKTETPEPHMVKSL' A
#
# COMPACT_ATOMS: atom_id res chain seq x y z
N ASP A 1 -4.88 -20.20 -10.06
CA ASP A 1 -5.48 -19.74 -8.80
C ASP A 1 -4.83 -18.46 -8.34
N LEU A 2 -5.65 -17.44 -8.07
CA LEU A 2 -5.22 -16.16 -7.52
C LEU A 2 -5.78 -16.07 -6.10
N ASP A 3 -4.94 -16.48 -5.15
CA ASP A 3 -5.29 -16.49 -3.73
C ASP A 3 -5.31 -15.07 -3.17
N PHE A 4 -6.48 -14.44 -3.22
CA PHE A 4 -6.75 -13.24 -2.44
C PHE A 4 -7.06 -13.65 -1.01
N VAL A 5 -6.01 -13.83 -0.22
CA VAL A 5 -6.18 -14.20 1.18
C VAL A 5 -6.62 -12.99 2.00
N ILE A 6 -7.49 -13.22 2.99
CA ILE A 6 -7.59 -12.38 4.20
C ILE A 6 -7.20 -13.24 5.43
N PRO A 7 -5.88 -13.30 5.74
CA PRO A 7 -5.19 -13.89 6.89
C PRO A 7 -4.42 -12.75 7.63
N GLU A 8 -5.10 -12.10 8.56
CA GLU A 8 -5.16 -10.64 8.69
C GLU A 8 -3.86 -9.86 8.96
N TYR A 9 -2.74 -10.50 9.31
CA TYR A 9 -1.42 -9.86 9.42
C TYR A 9 -0.28 -10.87 9.23
N ARG A 10 -0.56 -12.06 8.67
CA ARG A 10 0.23 -13.28 8.99
C ARG A 10 1.69 -13.28 8.56
N ASP A 11 2.11 -12.31 7.77
CA ASP A 11 3.39 -11.69 8.01
C ASP A 11 3.22 -10.25 7.56
N MET A 12 3.34 -9.20 8.37
CA MET A 12 3.48 -7.85 7.80
C MET A 12 4.73 -7.74 6.91
N LYS A 13 5.55 -8.80 6.86
CA LYS A 13 6.78 -8.93 6.09
C LYS A 13 6.58 -8.73 4.58
N PRO A 14 5.62 -9.31 3.83
CA PRO A 14 5.51 -9.03 2.41
C PRO A 14 5.13 -7.57 2.15
N GLY A 15 4.19 -7.00 2.92
CA GLY A 15 3.87 -5.57 2.82
C GLY A 15 5.06 -4.66 3.17
N HIS A 16 5.77 -4.97 4.25
CA HIS A 16 6.96 -4.23 4.69
C HIS A 16 8.20 -4.49 3.81
N PHE A 17 8.24 -5.62 3.12
CA PHE A 17 9.24 -5.95 2.10
C PHE A 17 8.95 -5.11 0.85
N LEU A 18 7.72 -5.18 0.34
CA LEU A 18 7.29 -4.50 -0.88
C LEU A 18 7.35 -2.98 -0.74
N PHE A 19 6.87 -2.45 0.40
CA PHE A 19 6.72 -1.01 0.62
C PHE A 19 7.73 -0.42 1.59
N GLY A 20 8.54 -1.23 2.27
CA GLY A 20 9.54 -0.78 3.25
C GLY A 20 10.97 -0.94 2.72
N LYS A 21 11.79 -1.78 3.36
CA LYS A 21 13.24 -1.87 3.09
C LYS A 21 13.57 -2.28 1.64
N ASN A 22 12.73 -3.05 0.95
CA ASN A 22 12.95 -3.46 -0.44
C ASN A 22 12.17 -2.65 -1.48
N ALA A 23 11.65 -1.48 -1.09
CA ALA A 23 11.15 -0.48 -2.04
C ALA A 23 12.23 -0.05 -3.07
N GLY A 24 13.51 -0.34 -2.81
CA GLY A 24 14.62 -0.17 -3.75
C GLY A 24 14.39 -0.84 -5.11
N TYR A 25 13.67 -1.97 -5.18
CA TYR A 25 13.31 -2.59 -6.46
C TYR A 25 12.39 -1.68 -7.30
N PHE A 26 11.39 -1.06 -6.67
CA PHE A 26 10.49 -0.15 -7.37
C PHE A 26 11.20 1.15 -7.74
N LYS A 27 12.06 1.67 -6.85
CA LYS A 27 12.92 2.84 -7.14
C LYS A 27 13.85 2.59 -8.32
N SER A 28 14.50 1.43 -8.39
CA SER A 28 15.42 1.08 -9.48
C SER A 28 14.69 0.91 -10.81
N LYS A 29 13.37 0.65 -10.78
CA LYS A 29 12.49 0.68 -11.96
C LYS A 29 11.89 2.07 -12.25
N GLY A 30 12.26 3.11 -11.52
CA GLY A 30 11.78 4.48 -11.72
C GLY A 30 10.39 4.78 -11.17
N VAL A 31 9.83 3.88 -10.35
CA VAL A 31 8.52 4.08 -9.70
C VAL A 31 8.66 5.14 -8.60
N LYS A 32 7.87 6.20 -8.69
CA LYS A 32 7.92 7.35 -7.76
C LYS A 32 6.91 7.27 -6.61
N ARG A 33 5.78 6.59 -6.84
CA ARG A 33 4.69 6.50 -5.88
C ARG A 33 3.85 5.25 -6.08
N ILE A 34 3.21 4.81 -5.00
CA ILE A 34 2.25 3.70 -4.99
C ILE A 34 0.90 4.26 -4.57
N VAL A 35 -0.16 3.86 -5.27
CA VAL A 35 -1.55 4.28 -4.98
C VAL A 35 -2.40 3.04 -4.73
N SER A 36 -3.21 3.06 -3.67
CA SER A 36 -4.12 1.97 -3.32
C SER A 36 -5.49 2.49 -2.89
N PRO A 37 -6.60 1.93 -3.38
CA PRO A 37 -7.95 2.30 -2.95
C PRO A 37 -8.22 1.85 -1.51
N ALA A 38 -8.79 2.74 -0.71
CA ALA A 38 -9.15 2.50 0.69
C ALA A 38 -10.57 1.92 0.79
N LYS A 39 -10.74 0.68 0.33
CA LYS A 39 -12.05 -0.02 0.24
C LYS A 39 -12.84 -0.10 1.55
N ASN A 40 -12.19 -0.08 2.72
CA ASN A 40 -12.86 -0.04 4.02
C ASN A 40 -11.94 0.53 5.12
N LYS A 41 -12.52 0.79 6.31
CA LYS A 41 -11.81 1.39 7.46
C LYS A 41 -10.61 0.55 7.94
N LYS A 42 -10.72 -0.78 7.94
CA LYS A 42 -9.63 -1.69 8.34
C LYS A 42 -8.45 -1.61 7.36
N HIS A 43 -8.73 -1.65 6.05
CA HIS A 43 -7.73 -1.51 5.01
C HIS A 43 -7.04 -0.13 5.03
N ALA A 44 -7.80 0.94 5.27
CA ALA A 44 -7.24 2.28 5.43
C ALA A 44 -6.29 2.37 6.65
N ALA A 45 -6.64 1.73 7.77
CA ALA A 45 -5.78 1.69 8.96
C ALA A 45 -4.48 0.92 8.69
N TYR A 46 -4.55 -0.22 7.99
CA TYR A 46 -3.37 -0.97 7.55
C TYR A 46 -2.45 -0.14 6.65
N LEU A 47 -3.00 0.52 5.62
CA LEU A 47 -2.22 1.36 4.71
C LEU A 47 -1.53 2.52 5.43
N LYS A 48 -2.21 3.14 6.41
CA LYS A 48 -1.58 4.14 7.29
C LYS A 48 -0.40 3.57 8.06
N HIS A 49 -0.56 2.39 8.66
CA HIS A 49 0.52 1.72 9.39
C HIS A 49 1.71 1.37 8.46
N MET A 50 1.46 1.16 7.17
CA MET A 50 2.48 0.98 6.14
C MET A 50 3.08 2.29 5.59
N GLY A 51 2.72 3.46 6.14
CA GLY A 51 3.26 4.76 5.74
C GLY A 51 2.60 5.38 4.51
N PHE A 52 1.42 4.90 4.11
CA PHE A 52 0.60 5.60 3.13
C PHE A 52 -0.16 6.76 3.77
N VAL A 53 -0.34 7.84 3.01
CA VAL A 53 -1.15 9.01 3.37
C VAL A 53 -2.38 9.10 2.48
N LYS A 54 -3.42 9.84 2.88
CA LYS A 54 -4.57 10.08 2.00
C LYS A 54 -4.10 10.80 0.72
N GLY A 55 -4.51 10.31 -0.44
CA GLY A 55 -4.26 10.99 -1.70
C GLY A 55 -5.15 12.23 -1.86
N LYS A 56 -4.74 13.14 -2.75
CA LYS A 56 -5.57 14.28 -3.13
C LYS A 56 -6.79 13.76 -3.90
N THR A 57 -7.96 14.30 -3.59
CA THR A 57 -9.25 13.92 -4.17
C THR A 57 -9.37 14.39 -5.62
N GLU A 58 -8.56 13.83 -6.51
CA GLU A 58 -8.75 13.96 -7.97
C GLU A 58 -9.65 12.83 -8.51
N THR A 59 -9.86 11.78 -7.71
CA THR A 59 -10.74 10.65 -8.03
C THR A 59 -11.89 10.55 -7.03
N PRO A 60 -13.05 10.04 -7.46
CA PRO A 60 -14.24 9.91 -6.62
C PRO A 60 -14.07 8.86 -5.49
N GLU A 61 -13.10 7.95 -5.62
CA GLU A 61 -12.85 6.92 -4.61
C GLU A 61 -11.74 7.34 -3.63
N PRO A 62 -11.93 7.10 -2.31
CA PRO A 62 -10.90 7.35 -1.32
C PRO A 62 -9.71 6.43 -1.58
N HIS A 63 -8.53 7.03 -1.77
CA HIS A 63 -7.29 6.31 -2.01
C HIS A 63 -6.17 6.82 -1.11
N MET A 64 -5.17 5.97 -0.95
CA MET A 64 -3.99 6.20 -0.13
C MET A 64 -2.76 6.16 -1.04
N VAL A 65 -1.81 7.04 -0.80
CA VAL A 65 -0.59 7.22 -1.60
C VAL A 65 0.64 7.06 -0.71
N LYS A 66 1.64 6.34 -1.17
CA LYS A 66 2.97 6.28 -0.55
C LYS A 66 4.02 6.68 -1.57
N SER A 67 4.79 7.71 -1.24
CA SER A 67 6.00 8.05 -2.00
C SER A 67 7.08 7.02 -1.68
N LEU A 68 7.78 6.55 -2.71
CA LEU A 68 8.86 5.58 -2.55
C LEU A 68 10.17 6.28 -2.27
#